data_AF-A0A9P7FR86-F1
#
_entry.id   AF-A0A9P7FR86-F1
#
_cell.length_a   1.000
_cell.length_b   1.000
_cell.length_c   1.000
_cell.angle_alpha   90.00
_cell.angle_beta   90.00
_cell.angle_gamma   90.00
#
_symmetry.space_group_name_H-M   'P 1'
#
loop_
_entity.id
_entity.type
_entity.pdbx_description
1 polymer ?
#
loop_
_entity_poly.entity_id
_entity_poly.type
_entity_poly.pdbx_seq_one_letter_code
_entity_poly.pdbx_strand_id
1 'polypeptide(L)'
;MTTPVVPYTILLLQKLAEWDALLQGSKNKVACGESVLQMLSVFRRRTEWSHDPTFDPLLQSTSVKSAVHFFFVYPSFRDEWQRMGLIRPQKAKALTKRLQPQPVRENHRTSNPLRVQPTPITPIVKLPTRPPRRSAKANTDIVQTKPQVSEPYIVVKLPPPSPAQDLKPHPKPLQTPPDVPGPSTAPATVKTPKLSLMQVRFLATRTTVDILAERGLHCALFGSMACKLYGNPRIPNDIDVLVLPTPSSQHTQESLKELLVALAPTQFYLRAARKPDATYRVLWFNAMPNAKLIRAHTCKVDILLPGVMHLPALPPHAISWRMGKAASDGWFPVLPFAALLAQKLQSWDDHLCAAEARYKGKAPADVLDLEWLLGVGLHHVGKDGGVGLEWVNEEFVRLTHKRVAAFCEVYPKWAWVWQYMGFEVPE
;
A
#
# COMPACT_ATOMS: atom_id res chain seq x y z
N MET A 1 7.72 -7.15 17.81
CA MET A 1 6.63 -6.87 16.86
C MET A 1 6.70 -7.91 15.75
N THR A 2 5.72 -8.80 15.66
CA THR A 2 5.66 -9.85 14.65
C THR A 2 5.31 -9.22 13.30
N THR A 3 6.27 -9.21 12.37
CA THR A 3 5.97 -8.88 10.97
C THR A 3 4.86 -9.82 10.49
N PRO A 4 3.81 -9.29 9.84
CA PRO A 4 2.67 -10.07 9.40
C PRO A 4 3.13 -11.16 8.42
N VAL A 5 2.74 -12.40 8.69
CA VAL A 5 3.24 -13.62 8.02
C VAL A 5 2.55 -13.85 6.67
N VAL A 6 1.35 -13.31 6.49
CA VAL A 6 0.50 -13.52 5.30
C VAL A 6 1.13 -13.02 3.99
N PRO A 7 1.73 -11.80 3.90
CA PRO A 7 2.36 -11.33 2.66
C PRO A 7 3.55 -12.20 2.23
N TYR A 8 4.33 -12.67 3.21
CA TYR A 8 5.53 -13.48 2.95
C TYR A 8 5.19 -14.85 2.35
N THR A 9 4.15 -15.52 2.85
CA THR A 9 3.71 -16.81 2.30
C THR A 9 3.24 -16.66 0.85
N ILE A 10 2.47 -15.62 0.54
CA ILE A 10 2.00 -15.37 -0.84
C ILE A 10 3.18 -15.13 -1.78
N LEU A 11 4.17 -14.34 -1.36
CA LEU A 11 5.40 -14.10 -2.14
C LEU A 11 6.19 -15.39 -2.39
N LEU A 12 6.35 -16.23 -1.37
CA LEU A 12 7.01 -17.52 -1.51
C LEU A 12 6.28 -18.40 -2.53
N LEU A 13 4.96 -18.45 -2.45
CA LEU A 13 4.13 -19.27 -3.34
C LEU A 13 4.18 -18.78 -4.79
N GLN A 14 4.20 -17.46 -5.01
CA GLN A 14 4.38 -16.88 -6.34
C GLN A 14 5.78 -17.18 -6.91
N LYS A 15 6.84 -17.00 -6.11
CA LYS A 15 8.21 -17.33 -6.54
C LYS A 15 8.40 -18.81 -6.82
N LEU A 16 7.71 -19.69 -6.09
CA LEU A 16 7.65 -21.10 -6.41
C LEU A 16 7.00 -21.36 -7.77
N ALA A 17 5.87 -20.70 -8.07
CA ALA A 17 5.19 -20.85 -9.35
C ALA A 17 6.06 -20.32 -10.52
N GLU A 18 6.75 -19.19 -10.33
CA GLU A 18 7.73 -18.67 -11.29
C GLU A 18 8.88 -19.65 -11.52
N TRP A 19 9.46 -20.19 -10.45
CA TRP A 19 10.54 -21.16 -10.53
C TRP A 19 10.13 -22.43 -11.29
N ASP A 20 8.92 -22.93 -11.03
CA ASP A 20 8.37 -24.13 -11.66
C ASP A 20 8.14 -23.93 -13.17
N ALA A 21 7.74 -22.73 -13.57
CA ALA A 21 7.53 -22.36 -14.97
C ALA A 21 8.83 -22.17 -15.79
N LEU A 22 10.00 -22.03 -15.13
CA LEU A 22 11.28 -21.83 -15.82
C LEU A 22 11.85 -23.14 -16.37
N LEU A 23 12.54 -23.04 -17.52
CA LEU A 23 13.22 -24.17 -18.17
C LEU A 23 14.31 -24.77 -17.28
N GLN A 24 14.37 -26.10 -17.24
CA GLN A 24 15.34 -26.84 -16.44
C GLN A 24 16.77 -26.51 -16.88
N GLY A 25 17.66 -26.25 -15.91
CA GLY A 25 19.07 -25.90 -16.18
C GLY A 25 19.32 -24.46 -16.64
N SER A 26 18.28 -23.63 -16.80
CA SER A 26 18.46 -22.22 -17.14
C SER A 26 19.06 -21.43 -15.97
N LYS A 27 19.91 -20.43 -16.28
CA LYS A 27 20.48 -19.50 -15.28
C LYS A 27 19.37 -18.81 -14.47
N ASN A 28 18.26 -18.47 -15.13
CA ASN A 28 17.09 -17.85 -14.50
C ASN A 28 16.43 -18.78 -13.47
N LYS A 29 16.34 -20.09 -13.74
CA LYS A 29 15.77 -21.06 -12.79
C LYS A 29 16.65 -21.21 -11.55
N VAL A 30 17.97 -21.16 -11.71
CA VAL A 30 18.92 -21.19 -10.58
C VAL A 30 18.76 -19.95 -9.71
N ALA A 31 18.78 -18.75 -10.31
CA ALA A 31 18.62 -17.49 -9.58
C ALA A 31 17.25 -17.38 -8.87
N CYS A 32 16.17 -17.79 -9.56
CA CYS A 32 14.84 -17.86 -8.95
C CYS A 32 14.83 -18.85 -7.77
N GLY A 33 15.53 -19.98 -7.91
CA GLY A 33 15.67 -20.97 -6.85
C GLY A 33 16.39 -20.42 -5.62
N GLU A 34 17.51 -19.72 -5.81
CA GLU A 34 18.24 -19.05 -4.72
C GLU A 34 17.38 -18.02 -3.99
N SER A 35 16.55 -17.27 -4.72
CA SER A 35 15.58 -16.34 -4.12
C SER A 35 14.55 -17.07 -3.24
N VAL A 36 13.98 -18.18 -3.71
CA VAL A 36 13.09 -19.03 -2.90
C VAL A 36 13.80 -19.57 -1.66
N LEU A 37 15.06 -20.01 -1.79
CA LEU A 37 15.87 -20.47 -0.65
C LEU A 37 16.14 -19.36 0.37
N GLN A 38 16.42 -18.14 -0.11
CA GLN A 38 16.61 -16.98 0.75
C GLN A 38 15.34 -16.65 1.52
N MET A 39 14.17 -16.69 0.86
CA MET A 39 12.87 -16.53 1.52
C MET A 39 12.66 -17.61 2.59
N LEU A 40 12.91 -18.89 2.27
CA LEU A 40 12.84 -20.00 3.23
C LEU A 40 13.79 -19.85 4.42
N SER A 41 14.98 -19.28 4.21
CA SER A 41 15.93 -19.01 5.31
C SER A 41 15.43 -17.94 6.29
N VAL A 42 14.63 -16.98 5.79
CA VAL A 42 13.96 -15.98 6.63
C VAL A 42 12.84 -16.66 7.43
N PHE A 43 12.09 -17.57 6.81
CA PHE A 43 11.07 -18.37 7.47
C PHE A 43 11.65 -19.29 8.56
N ARG A 44 12.76 -19.97 8.30
CA ARG A 44 13.46 -20.85 9.26
C ARG A 44 13.79 -20.16 10.59
N ARG A 45 14.08 -18.85 10.54
CA ARG A 45 14.47 -18.05 11.72
C ARG A 45 13.30 -17.56 12.57
N ARG A 46 12.04 -17.81 12.18
CA ARG A 46 10.84 -17.39 12.93
C ARG A 46 10.20 -18.56 13.68
N THR A 47 9.97 -18.37 14.98
CA THR A 47 9.42 -19.38 15.90
C THR A 47 7.90 -19.33 16.03
N GLU A 48 7.25 -18.21 15.75
CA GLU A 48 5.81 -18.01 15.93
C GLU A 48 5.09 -17.89 14.58
N TRP A 49 4.14 -18.79 14.36
CA TRP A 49 3.35 -18.86 13.14
C TRP A 49 1.87 -18.90 13.49
N SER A 50 1.10 -17.95 12.95
CA SER A 50 -0.36 -18.00 12.94
C SER A 50 -0.79 -18.07 11.48
N HIS A 51 -1.44 -19.16 11.11
CA HIS A 51 -2.06 -19.33 9.79
C HIS A 51 -3.35 -18.52 9.74
N ASP A 52 -3.49 -17.65 8.73
CA ASP A 52 -4.78 -17.03 8.40
C ASP A 52 -5.51 -17.96 7.41
N PRO A 53 -6.71 -18.47 7.76
CA PRO A 53 -7.45 -19.41 6.92
C PRO A 53 -8.10 -18.79 5.67
N THR A 54 -7.97 -17.47 5.42
CA THR A 54 -8.56 -16.79 4.25
C THR A 54 -7.71 -16.88 2.98
N PHE A 55 -7.06 -18.03 2.76
CA PHE A 55 -6.18 -18.26 1.62
C PHE A 55 -6.96 -18.50 0.32
N ASP A 56 -6.49 -17.96 -0.81
CA ASP A 56 -7.03 -18.26 -2.15
C ASP A 56 -6.81 -19.76 -2.47
N PRO A 57 -7.87 -20.56 -2.63
CA PRO A 57 -7.76 -22.01 -2.88
C PRO A 57 -7.01 -22.36 -4.18
N LEU A 58 -7.09 -21.50 -5.21
CA LEU A 58 -6.40 -21.73 -6.49
C LEU A 58 -4.90 -21.51 -6.33
N LEU A 59 -4.52 -20.41 -5.67
CA LEU A 59 -3.12 -20.14 -5.33
C LEU A 59 -2.56 -21.28 -4.46
N GLN A 60 -3.35 -21.81 -3.52
CA GLN A 60 -2.94 -22.95 -2.68
C GLN A 60 -2.62 -24.20 -3.52
N SER A 61 -3.49 -24.55 -4.48
CA SER A 61 -3.36 -25.80 -5.25
C SER A 61 -2.14 -25.82 -6.19
N THR A 62 -1.96 -24.75 -6.98
CA THR A 62 -0.80 -24.60 -7.88
C THR A 62 0.49 -24.53 -7.08
N SER A 63 0.47 -23.82 -5.95
CA SER A 63 1.65 -23.63 -5.12
C SER A 63 2.04 -24.88 -4.35
N VAL A 64 1.10 -25.76 -3.99
CA VAL A 64 1.43 -27.08 -3.42
C VAL A 64 2.17 -27.94 -4.45
N LYS A 65 1.77 -27.90 -5.73
CA LYS A 65 2.48 -28.62 -6.80
C LYS A 65 3.90 -28.07 -7.00
N SER A 66 4.04 -26.76 -7.13
CA SER A 66 5.35 -26.11 -7.30
C SER A 66 6.24 -26.25 -6.07
N ALA A 67 5.69 -26.17 -4.85
CA ALA A 67 6.41 -26.45 -3.60
C ALA A 67 6.90 -27.90 -3.53
N VAL A 68 6.10 -28.86 -3.99
CA VAL A 68 6.51 -30.27 -4.09
C VAL A 68 7.65 -30.45 -5.08
N HIS A 69 7.59 -29.83 -6.27
CA HIS A 69 8.67 -29.91 -7.26
C HIS A 69 9.95 -29.26 -6.73
N PHE A 70 9.84 -28.08 -6.13
CA PHE A 70 10.95 -27.37 -5.50
C PHE A 70 11.59 -28.19 -4.37
N PHE A 71 10.78 -28.82 -3.53
CA PHE A 71 11.23 -29.72 -2.47
C PHE A 71 12.10 -30.86 -2.99
N PHE A 72 11.81 -31.43 -4.17
CA PHE A 72 12.64 -32.49 -4.75
C PHE A 72 14.02 -32.00 -5.16
N VAL A 73 14.13 -30.75 -5.61
CA VAL A 73 15.41 -30.16 -6.00
C VAL A 73 16.20 -29.69 -4.77
N TYR A 74 15.51 -29.23 -3.71
CA TYR A 74 16.12 -28.68 -2.49
C TYR A 74 15.54 -29.32 -1.21
N PRO A 75 15.90 -30.58 -0.91
CA PRO A 75 15.31 -31.32 0.21
C PRO A 75 15.68 -30.77 1.60
N SER A 76 16.71 -29.93 1.70
CA SER A 76 17.21 -29.34 2.95
C SER A 76 16.26 -28.37 3.64
N PHE A 77 15.11 -28.04 3.01
CA PHE A 77 14.08 -27.14 3.55
C PHE A 77 12.78 -27.85 3.92
N ARG A 78 12.82 -29.17 4.11
CA ARG A 78 11.64 -30.02 4.42
C ARG A 78 10.79 -29.49 5.57
N ASP A 79 11.44 -29.11 6.67
CA ASP A 79 10.76 -28.78 7.92
C ASP A 79 10.01 -27.46 7.81
N GLU A 80 10.53 -26.51 7.02
CA GLU A 80 9.86 -25.24 6.71
C GLU A 80 8.55 -25.47 5.96
N TRP A 81 8.57 -26.31 4.92
CA TRP A 81 7.37 -26.62 4.13
C TRP A 81 6.28 -27.32 4.94
N GLN A 82 6.66 -28.16 5.91
CA GLN A 82 5.73 -28.81 6.82
C GLN A 82 5.14 -27.83 7.84
N ARG A 83 5.96 -26.94 8.40
CA ARG A 83 5.50 -25.86 9.30
C ARG A 83 4.51 -24.92 8.61
N MET A 84 4.72 -24.65 7.32
CA MET A 84 3.81 -23.86 6.49
C MET A 84 2.51 -24.59 6.13
N GLY A 85 2.35 -25.87 6.46
CA GLY A 85 1.17 -26.66 6.11
C GLY A 85 1.04 -26.99 4.61
N LEU A 86 2.05 -26.67 3.80
CA LEU A 86 2.06 -26.87 2.35
C LEU A 86 2.34 -28.33 1.98
N ILE A 87 3.05 -29.06 2.85
CA ILE A 87 3.32 -30.49 2.67
C ILE A 87 2.84 -31.24 3.91
N ARG A 88 1.84 -32.11 3.77
CA ARG A 88 1.42 -33.01 4.86
C ARG A 88 2.50 -34.09 5.07
N PRO A 89 2.86 -34.43 6.32
CA PRO A 89 3.89 -35.43 6.64
C PRO A 89 3.66 -36.80 5.97
N GLN A 90 2.38 -37.20 5.85
CA GLN A 90 1.98 -38.48 5.25
C GLN A 90 2.15 -38.49 3.72
N LYS A 91 1.87 -37.37 3.03
CA LYS A 91 2.06 -37.24 1.58
C LYS A 91 3.55 -37.16 1.22
N ALA A 92 4.38 -36.52 2.04
CA ALA A 92 5.82 -36.44 1.81
C ALA A 92 6.48 -37.83 1.68
N LYS A 93 6.13 -38.78 2.58
CA LYS A 93 6.65 -40.16 2.53
C LYS A 93 6.20 -40.91 1.27
N ALA A 94 4.93 -40.78 0.88
CA ALA A 94 4.39 -41.42 -0.33
C ALA A 94 5.00 -40.84 -1.63
N LEU A 95 5.19 -39.52 -1.69
CA LEU A 95 5.80 -38.84 -2.82
C LEU A 95 7.29 -39.16 -2.97
N THR A 96 8.03 -39.24 -1.85
CA THR A 96 9.45 -39.64 -1.86
C THR A 96 9.62 -41.07 -2.40
N LYS A 97 8.67 -41.97 -2.13
CA LYS A 97 8.70 -43.37 -2.59
C LYS A 97 8.34 -43.54 -4.07
N ARG A 98 7.50 -42.65 -4.63
CA ARG A 98 7.07 -42.71 -6.05
C ARG A 98 8.09 -42.18 -7.05
N LEU A 99 9.05 -41.38 -6.59
CA LEU A 99 10.00 -40.66 -7.43
C LEU A 99 11.46 -41.06 -7.17
N GLN A 100 11.70 -42.11 -6.37
CA GLN A 100 13.00 -42.78 -6.43
C GLN A 100 13.20 -43.27 -7.86
N PRO A 101 14.34 -42.96 -8.51
CA PRO A 101 14.63 -43.49 -9.82
C PRO A 101 14.49 -45.01 -9.74
N GLN A 102 13.68 -45.61 -10.62
CA GLN A 102 13.70 -47.05 -10.75
C GLN A 102 15.15 -47.47 -11.01
N PRO A 103 15.66 -48.53 -10.38
CA PRO A 103 17.03 -48.97 -10.56
C PRO A 103 17.27 -49.14 -12.05
N VAL A 104 18.07 -48.23 -12.61
CA VAL A 104 18.54 -48.32 -13.98
C VAL A 104 19.38 -49.58 -14.02
N ARG A 105 18.99 -50.57 -14.84
CA ARG A 105 19.83 -51.73 -15.13
C ARG A 105 21.15 -51.20 -15.69
N GLU A 106 22.20 -51.28 -14.88
CA GLU A 106 23.57 -50.95 -15.25
C GLU A 106 24.02 -51.89 -16.38
N ASN A 107 24.19 -51.33 -17.58
CA ASN A 107 25.10 -51.91 -18.56
C ASN A 107 26.45 -51.22 -18.35
N HIS A 108 27.42 -52.01 -17.87
CA HIS A 108 28.79 -51.59 -17.67
C HIS A 108 29.41 -51.01 -18.94
N ARG A 109 29.85 -49.75 -18.86
CA ARG A 109 30.99 -49.27 -19.66
C ARG A 109 31.79 -48.27 -18.85
N THR A 110 33.00 -48.67 -18.53
CA THR A 110 34.02 -47.96 -17.78
C THR A 110 34.60 -46.80 -18.60
N SER A 111 34.69 -45.61 -18.00
CA SER A 111 35.69 -44.62 -18.37
C SER A 111 36.10 -43.75 -17.16
N ASN A 112 37.40 -43.43 -17.12
CA ASN A 112 38.16 -42.86 -16.01
C ASN A 112 37.79 -41.40 -15.66
N PRO A 113 37.95 -40.98 -14.39
CA PRO A 113 37.81 -39.59 -13.99
C PRO A 113 39.13 -38.80 -14.12
N LEU A 114 39.03 -37.62 -14.76
CA LEU A 114 40.05 -36.57 -14.75
C LEU A 114 39.98 -35.77 -13.43
N ARG A 115 41.14 -35.66 -12.78
CA ARG A 115 41.38 -34.99 -11.50
C ARG A 115 41.56 -33.48 -11.72
N VAL A 116 40.67 -32.66 -11.17
CA VAL A 116 40.81 -31.19 -11.12
C VAL A 116 41.24 -30.80 -9.70
N GLN A 117 42.33 -30.03 -9.59
CA GLN A 117 42.83 -29.49 -8.33
C GLN A 117 42.15 -28.16 -7.96
N PRO A 118 41.98 -27.85 -6.66
CA PRO A 118 41.43 -26.58 -6.20
C PRO A 118 42.49 -25.46 -6.15
N THR A 119 42.12 -24.28 -6.64
CA THR A 119 42.88 -23.03 -6.52
C THR A 119 42.68 -22.37 -5.15
N PRO A 120 43.70 -21.69 -4.58
CA PRO A 120 43.65 -21.08 -3.26
C PRO A 120 42.99 -19.69 -3.26
N ILE A 121 42.35 -19.39 -2.13
CA ILE A 121 41.61 -18.15 -1.81
C ILE A 121 42.58 -17.07 -1.31
N THR A 122 42.48 -15.86 -1.87
CA THR A 122 43.24 -14.65 -1.48
C THR A 122 42.53 -13.87 -0.36
N PRO A 123 43.24 -13.26 0.61
CA PRO A 123 42.60 -12.62 1.76
C PRO A 123 42.20 -11.15 1.53
N ILE A 124 41.00 -10.88 2.05
CA ILE A 124 40.30 -9.65 2.45
C ILE A 124 41.16 -8.37 2.57
N VAL A 125 40.77 -7.34 1.81
CA VAL A 125 41.23 -5.94 1.89
C VAL A 125 40.43 -5.18 2.96
N LYS A 126 41.13 -4.41 3.81
CA LYS A 126 40.56 -3.54 4.85
C LYS A 126 39.87 -2.30 4.26
N LEU A 127 38.68 -1.97 4.76
CA LEU A 127 37.96 -0.73 4.45
C LEU A 127 38.66 0.52 5.05
N PRO A 128 38.71 1.65 4.34
CA PRO A 128 39.14 2.93 4.88
C PRO A 128 38.01 3.65 5.65
N THR A 129 38.41 4.34 6.72
CA THR A 129 37.58 5.19 7.57
C THR A 129 37.17 6.49 6.85
N ARG A 130 35.90 6.89 7.03
CA ARG A 130 35.26 8.05 6.40
C ARG A 130 35.64 9.37 7.11
N PRO A 131 35.95 10.47 6.39
CA PRO A 131 36.15 11.77 7.00
C PRO A 131 34.81 12.52 7.24
N PRO A 132 34.79 13.52 8.14
CA PRO A 132 33.58 14.26 8.48
C PRO A 132 33.13 15.20 7.34
N ARG A 133 31.82 15.21 7.08
CA ARG A 133 31.16 16.05 6.06
C ARG A 133 31.12 17.51 6.50
N ARG A 134 31.76 18.39 5.71
CA ARG A 134 31.58 19.85 5.79
C ARG A 134 30.20 20.26 5.25
N SER A 135 29.52 21.09 6.01
CA SER A 135 28.27 21.76 5.66
C SER A 135 28.54 22.93 4.70
N ALA A 136 28.14 22.78 3.44
CA ALA A 136 28.08 23.90 2.49
C ALA A 136 26.65 24.46 2.46
N LYS A 137 26.52 25.74 2.80
CA LYS A 137 25.32 26.55 2.55
C LYS A 137 25.31 26.90 1.06
N ALA A 138 24.25 26.54 0.34
CA ALA A 138 24.00 27.02 -1.01
C ALA A 138 22.79 27.96 -0.98
N ASN A 139 23.04 29.22 -1.32
CA ASN A 139 22.04 30.17 -1.80
C ASN A 139 21.56 29.70 -3.17
N THR A 140 20.26 29.76 -3.42
CA THR A 140 19.68 29.59 -4.75
C THR A 140 18.72 30.72 -5.01
N ASP A 141 19.15 31.63 -5.88
CA ASP A 141 18.30 32.60 -6.57
C ASP A 141 17.46 31.86 -7.61
N ILE A 142 16.15 32.08 -7.59
CA ILE A 142 15.18 31.49 -8.50
C ILE A 142 15.01 32.42 -9.70
N VAL A 143 15.47 31.99 -10.87
CA VAL A 143 15.16 32.61 -12.17
C VAL A 143 13.85 32.00 -12.69
N GLN A 144 12.82 32.84 -12.84
CA GLN A 144 11.56 32.47 -13.48
C GLN A 144 11.72 32.45 -15.00
N THR A 145 11.55 31.28 -15.63
CA THR A 145 11.34 31.16 -17.08
C THR A 145 9.87 30.89 -17.39
N LYS A 146 9.35 31.68 -18.34
CA LYS A 146 7.96 31.69 -18.83
C LYS A 146 7.69 30.47 -19.74
N PRO A 147 6.58 29.72 -19.60
CA PRO A 147 6.27 28.64 -20.53
C PRO A 147 5.51 29.13 -21.76
N GLN A 148 5.92 28.61 -22.91
CA GLN A 148 5.35 28.79 -24.24
C GLN A 148 4.22 27.75 -24.45
N VAL A 149 3.07 28.19 -24.96
CA VAL A 149 1.86 27.38 -25.17
C VAL A 149 1.74 27.04 -26.66
N SER A 150 1.52 25.75 -26.97
CA SER A 150 0.52 25.31 -27.95
C SER A 150 0.54 23.80 -28.14
N GLU A 151 -0.57 23.10 -27.87
CA GLU A 151 -1.08 22.00 -28.71
C GLU A 151 -2.57 21.72 -28.39
N PRO A 152 -3.39 21.26 -29.36
CA PRO A 152 -4.84 21.20 -29.24
C PRO A 152 -5.35 19.87 -28.66
N TYR A 153 -6.31 19.95 -27.73
CA TYR A 153 -6.94 18.79 -27.10
C TYR A 153 -8.10 18.22 -27.93
N ILE A 154 -8.11 16.88 -28.04
CA ILE A 154 -9.22 16.08 -28.58
C ILE A 154 -10.36 16.06 -27.56
N VAL A 155 -11.54 16.52 -27.99
CA VAL A 155 -12.78 16.48 -27.21
C VAL A 155 -13.37 15.07 -27.27
N VAL A 156 -13.30 14.32 -26.17
CA VAL A 156 -14.05 13.06 -26.01
C VAL A 156 -15.46 13.39 -25.53
N LYS A 157 -16.47 13.19 -26.39
CA LYS A 157 -17.89 13.29 -26.03
C LYS A 157 -18.29 12.11 -25.14
N LEU A 158 -18.74 12.39 -23.91
CA LEU A 158 -19.43 11.42 -23.07
C LEU A 158 -20.88 11.20 -23.56
N PRO A 159 -21.43 9.98 -23.42
CA PRO A 159 -22.81 9.69 -23.79
C PRO A 159 -23.80 10.41 -22.86
N PRO A 160 -25.00 10.78 -23.36
CA PRO A 160 -26.02 11.45 -22.57
C PRO A 160 -26.63 10.52 -21.52
N PRO A 161 -27.10 11.06 -20.39
CA PRO A 161 -27.80 10.29 -19.36
C PRO A 161 -29.14 9.77 -19.88
N SER A 162 -29.48 8.52 -19.52
CA SER A 162 -30.77 7.90 -19.80
C SER A 162 -31.93 8.72 -19.24
N PRO A 163 -33.07 8.78 -19.94
CA PRO A 163 -34.23 9.56 -19.52
C PRO A 163 -34.86 8.99 -18.23
N ALA A 164 -35.31 9.90 -17.38
CA ALA A 164 -35.98 9.64 -16.12
C ALA A 164 -37.22 8.77 -16.32
N GLN A 165 -37.38 7.75 -15.48
CA GLN A 165 -38.59 6.95 -15.41
C GLN A 165 -39.67 7.70 -14.63
N ASP A 166 -40.85 7.81 -15.26
CA ASP A 166 -42.07 8.39 -14.71
C ASP A 166 -42.48 7.76 -13.36
N LEU A 167 -42.61 8.61 -12.35
CA LEU A 167 -43.23 8.28 -11.06
C LEU A 167 -44.75 8.19 -11.24
N LYS A 168 -45.31 7.00 -10.94
CA LYS A 168 -46.77 6.79 -10.86
C LYS A 168 -47.37 7.50 -9.63
N PRO A 169 -48.60 8.02 -9.72
CA PRO A 169 -49.25 8.75 -8.64
C PRO A 169 -49.67 7.87 -7.45
N HIS A 170 -49.62 8.46 -6.26
CA HIS A 170 -50.00 7.88 -4.98
C HIS A 170 -51.47 7.45 -4.90
N PRO A 171 -51.80 6.35 -4.17
CA PRO A 171 -53.16 6.02 -3.80
C PRO A 171 -53.67 6.86 -2.61
N LYS A 172 -54.99 7.06 -2.60
CA LYS A 172 -55.79 7.89 -1.68
C LYS A 172 -55.65 7.52 -0.18
N PRO A 173 -55.98 8.45 0.74
CA PRO A 173 -55.84 8.23 2.18
C PRO A 173 -56.90 7.23 2.69
N LEU A 174 -56.44 6.23 3.43
CA LEU A 174 -57.28 5.26 4.14
C LEU A 174 -57.78 5.88 5.45
N GLN A 175 -59.07 5.70 5.72
CA GLN A 175 -59.77 6.19 6.92
C GLN A 175 -59.18 5.60 8.20
N THR A 176 -59.06 6.45 9.23
CA THR A 176 -58.59 6.08 10.56
C THR A 176 -59.61 5.22 11.32
N PRO A 177 -59.22 4.06 11.87
CA PRO A 177 -60.06 3.30 12.80
C PRO A 177 -60.10 3.95 14.20
N PRO A 178 -61.14 3.63 15.00
CA PRO A 178 -61.39 4.22 16.31
C PRO A 178 -60.39 3.77 17.38
N ASP A 179 -60.11 4.68 18.31
CA ASP A 179 -59.19 4.56 19.43
C ASP A 179 -59.46 3.34 20.33
N VAL A 180 -58.51 2.40 20.34
CA VAL A 180 -58.42 1.34 21.35
C VAL A 180 -57.32 1.72 22.34
N PRO A 181 -57.60 1.87 23.65
CA PRO A 181 -56.59 2.18 24.65
C PRO A 181 -55.68 0.97 24.88
N GLY A 182 -54.52 0.99 24.25
CA GLY A 182 -53.48 -0.04 24.35
C GLY A 182 -52.58 0.13 25.59
N PRO A 183 -52.05 -0.99 26.13
CA PRO A 183 -51.24 -1.00 27.34
C PRO A 183 -49.92 -0.23 27.16
N SER A 184 -49.69 0.72 28.07
CA SER A 184 -48.48 1.54 28.18
C SER A 184 -47.24 0.66 28.39
N THR A 185 -46.61 0.26 27.29
CA THR A 185 -45.31 -0.39 27.26
C THR A 185 -44.25 0.70 27.20
N ALA A 186 -43.48 0.85 28.28
CA ALA A 186 -42.38 1.80 28.34
C ALA A 186 -41.44 1.59 27.13
N PRO A 187 -41.08 2.64 26.39
CA PRO A 187 -40.30 2.51 25.17
C PRO A 187 -38.95 1.86 25.47
N ALA A 188 -38.69 0.72 24.83
CA ALA A 188 -37.42 0.03 24.92
C ALA A 188 -36.29 0.99 24.51
N THR A 189 -35.30 1.16 25.37
CA THR A 189 -34.14 2.01 25.11
C THR A 189 -33.30 1.39 23.98
N VAL A 190 -33.49 1.88 22.76
CA VAL A 190 -32.69 1.49 21.59
C VAL A 190 -31.25 1.97 21.82
N LYS A 191 -30.33 1.03 22.06
CA LYS A 191 -28.90 1.34 22.16
C LYS A 191 -28.40 1.75 20.78
N THR A 192 -28.02 3.03 20.63
CA THR A 192 -27.39 3.52 19.40
C THR A 192 -26.12 2.72 19.11
N PRO A 193 -25.96 2.16 17.89
CA PRO A 193 -24.79 1.37 17.54
C PRO A 193 -23.51 2.20 17.62
N LYS A 194 -22.48 1.65 18.25
CA LYS A 194 -21.17 2.30 18.39
C LYS A 194 -20.34 2.06 17.13
N LEU A 195 -20.03 3.12 16.39
CA LEU A 195 -19.12 3.05 15.25
C LEU A 195 -17.67 2.80 15.72
N SER A 196 -16.99 1.87 15.06
CA SER A 196 -15.55 1.67 15.21
C SER A 196 -14.75 2.84 14.62
N LEU A 197 -13.50 3.00 15.06
CA LEU A 197 -12.62 4.04 14.52
C LEU A 197 -12.50 3.92 12.99
N MET A 198 -12.31 2.71 12.47
CA MET A 198 -12.16 2.49 11.02
C MET A 198 -13.43 2.87 10.24
N GLN A 199 -14.62 2.54 10.76
CA GLN A 199 -15.89 2.94 10.12
C GLN A 199 -16.02 4.46 10.02
N VAL A 200 -15.58 5.20 11.05
CA VAL A 200 -15.56 6.66 11.01
C VAL A 200 -14.63 7.19 9.90
N ARG A 201 -13.47 6.56 9.66
CA ARG A 201 -12.54 6.98 8.58
C ARG A 201 -13.11 6.65 7.21
N PHE A 202 -13.72 5.48 7.03
CA PHE A 202 -14.37 5.13 5.77
C PHE A 202 -15.55 6.06 5.45
N LEU A 203 -16.39 6.40 6.44
CA LEU A 203 -17.45 7.39 6.27
C LEU A 203 -16.88 8.77 5.91
N ALA A 204 -15.86 9.25 6.63
CA ALA A 204 -15.20 10.52 6.31
C ALA A 204 -14.64 10.52 4.88
N THR A 205 -14.00 9.42 4.49
CA THR A 205 -13.42 9.23 3.15
C THR A 205 -14.49 9.27 2.08
N ARG A 206 -15.54 8.44 2.22
CA ARG A 206 -16.65 8.35 1.27
C ARG A 206 -17.34 9.70 1.09
N THR A 207 -17.77 10.32 2.20
CA THR A 207 -18.44 11.62 2.14
C THR A 207 -17.55 12.70 1.52
N THR A 208 -16.24 12.73 1.83
CA THR A 208 -15.32 13.71 1.22
C THR A 208 -15.17 13.48 -0.29
N VAL A 209 -14.93 12.24 -0.71
CA VAL A 209 -14.75 11.88 -2.12
C VAL A 209 -16.02 12.15 -2.93
N ASP A 210 -17.19 11.78 -2.41
CA ASP A 210 -18.46 11.95 -3.12
C ASP A 210 -18.78 13.45 -3.31
N ILE A 211 -18.62 14.28 -2.28
CA ILE A 211 -18.83 15.73 -2.39
C ILE A 211 -17.87 16.36 -3.42
N LEU A 212 -16.59 15.96 -3.41
CA LEU A 212 -15.62 16.49 -4.39
C LEU A 212 -15.98 16.04 -5.82
N ALA A 213 -16.35 14.77 -6.00
CA ALA A 213 -16.75 14.23 -7.30
C ALA A 213 -18.01 14.92 -7.85
N GLU A 214 -19.02 15.17 -7.01
CA GLU A 214 -20.24 15.92 -7.37
C GLU A 214 -19.95 17.35 -7.84
N ARG A 215 -18.80 17.91 -7.44
CA ARG A 215 -18.32 19.24 -7.86
C ARG A 215 -17.34 19.19 -9.02
N GLY A 216 -17.16 18.02 -9.65
CA GLY A 216 -16.23 17.83 -10.76
C GLY A 216 -14.76 17.93 -10.34
N LEU A 217 -14.46 17.76 -9.04
CA LEU A 217 -13.11 17.81 -8.51
C LEU A 217 -12.58 16.39 -8.37
N HIS A 218 -11.64 16.02 -9.23
CA HIS A 218 -10.90 14.77 -9.08
C HIS A 218 -10.07 14.83 -7.79
N CYS A 219 -9.93 13.70 -7.12
CA CYS A 219 -9.10 13.59 -5.93
C CYS A 219 -8.50 12.20 -5.81
N ALA A 220 -7.50 12.07 -4.96
CA ALA A 220 -6.89 10.80 -4.60
C ALA A 220 -6.50 10.80 -3.12
N LEU A 221 -6.73 9.69 -2.44
CA LEU A 221 -6.26 9.48 -1.07
C LEU A 221 -4.76 9.27 -1.06
N PHE A 222 -4.09 9.87 -0.08
CA PHE A 222 -2.68 9.60 0.22
C PHE A 222 -2.51 9.28 1.70
N GLY A 223 -1.27 9.28 2.19
CA GLY A 223 -0.99 9.14 3.62
C GLY A 223 -1.43 7.81 4.20
N SER A 224 -1.87 7.82 5.46
CA SER A 224 -2.12 6.57 6.21
C SER A 224 -3.38 5.82 5.75
N MET A 225 -4.41 6.54 5.29
CA MET A 225 -5.62 5.93 4.74
C MET A 225 -5.34 5.24 3.40
N ALA A 226 -4.49 5.83 2.56
CA ALA A 226 -4.04 5.16 1.34
C ALA A 226 -3.25 3.88 1.64
N CYS A 227 -2.31 3.90 2.60
CA CYS A 227 -1.61 2.68 3.03
C CYS A 227 -2.59 1.60 3.50
N LYS A 228 -3.64 2.00 4.23
CA LYS A 228 -4.71 1.09 4.67
C LYS A 228 -5.40 0.40 3.50
N LEU A 229 -5.73 1.16 2.45
CA LEU A 229 -6.34 0.64 1.23
C LEU A 229 -5.39 -0.23 0.39
N TYR A 230 -4.08 -0.08 0.57
CA TYR A 230 -3.05 -1.01 0.08
C TYR A 230 -2.78 -2.19 1.05
N GLY A 231 -3.67 -2.43 2.01
CA GLY A 231 -3.65 -3.60 2.89
C GLY A 231 -2.94 -3.40 4.22
N ASN A 232 -2.38 -2.22 4.53
CA ASN A 232 -1.71 -1.99 5.81
C ASN A 232 -2.68 -2.23 6.98
N PRO A 233 -2.35 -3.06 7.98
CA PRO A 233 -3.27 -3.42 9.06
C PRO A 233 -3.49 -2.26 10.02
N ARG A 234 -2.56 -1.29 10.08
CA ARG A 234 -2.65 -0.12 10.97
C ARG A 234 -3.93 0.66 10.72
N ILE A 235 -4.53 1.18 11.79
CA ILE A 235 -5.71 2.04 11.69
C ILE A 235 -5.21 3.48 11.48
N PRO A 236 -5.64 4.18 10.41
CA PRO A 236 -5.28 5.56 10.17
C PRO A 236 -5.92 6.50 11.20
N ASN A 237 -5.20 7.56 11.59
CA ASN A 237 -5.70 8.52 12.58
C ASN A 237 -6.61 9.57 11.93
N ASP A 238 -6.24 10.00 10.73
CA ASP A 238 -6.79 11.02 9.86
C ASP A 238 -6.98 10.45 8.44
N ILE A 239 -7.64 11.24 7.59
CA ILE A 239 -7.67 10.99 6.14
C ILE A 239 -6.96 12.15 5.44
N ASP A 240 -6.16 11.81 4.45
CA ASP A 240 -5.34 12.72 3.67
C ASP A 240 -5.82 12.66 2.20
N VAL A 241 -6.31 13.78 1.66
CA VAL A 241 -6.91 13.85 0.32
C VAL A 241 -6.17 14.88 -0.53
N LEU A 242 -5.62 14.43 -1.65
CA LEU A 242 -5.06 15.29 -2.68
C LEU A 242 -6.16 15.64 -3.67
N VAL A 243 -6.56 16.91 -3.73
CA VAL A 243 -7.56 17.41 -4.68
C VAL A 243 -6.84 17.92 -5.92
N LEU A 244 -7.32 17.54 -7.10
CA LEU A 244 -6.73 17.81 -8.40
C LEU A 244 -7.59 18.85 -9.13
N PRO A 245 -7.41 20.16 -8.83
CA PRO A 245 -8.15 21.23 -9.48
C PRO A 245 -7.89 21.26 -10.98
N THR A 246 -8.88 21.73 -11.74
CA THR A 246 -8.67 22.07 -13.15
C THR A 246 -7.74 23.29 -13.26
N PRO A 247 -6.94 23.42 -14.34
CA PRO A 247 -6.02 24.55 -14.49
C PRO A 247 -6.67 25.94 -14.42
N SER A 248 -7.96 26.03 -14.74
CA SER A 248 -8.74 27.28 -14.68
C SER A 248 -9.32 27.58 -13.30
N SER A 249 -9.32 26.61 -12.37
CA SER A 249 -9.90 26.80 -11.05
C SER A 249 -8.92 27.44 -10.07
N GLN A 250 -9.39 28.39 -9.27
CA GLN A 250 -8.60 29.09 -8.26
C GLN A 250 -8.82 28.52 -6.85
N HIS A 251 -8.98 27.20 -6.76
CA HIS A 251 -9.21 26.56 -5.47
C HIS A 251 -7.97 26.66 -4.57
N THR A 252 -8.17 27.20 -3.37
CA THR A 252 -7.23 27.11 -2.26
C THR A 252 -7.65 25.97 -1.32
N GLN A 253 -6.73 25.49 -0.48
CA GLN A 253 -7.06 24.50 0.55
C GLN A 253 -8.18 24.98 1.47
N GLU A 254 -8.16 26.25 1.90
CA GLU A 254 -9.21 26.80 2.77
C GLU A 254 -10.55 26.87 2.04
N SER A 255 -10.60 27.30 0.77
CA SER A 255 -11.85 27.33 0.00
C SER A 255 -12.46 25.94 -0.19
N LEU A 256 -11.64 24.89 -0.33
CA LEU A 256 -12.10 23.51 -0.44
C LEU A 256 -12.63 22.97 0.90
N LYS A 257 -12.02 23.36 2.02
CA LYS A 257 -12.54 23.02 3.35
C LYS A 257 -13.88 23.71 3.61
N GLU A 258 -14.00 24.98 3.23
CA GLU A 258 -15.26 25.74 3.31
C GLU A 258 -16.36 25.12 2.45
N LEU A 259 -16.01 24.67 1.23
CA LEU A 259 -16.93 23.94 0.35
C LEU A 259 -17.48 22.67 1.02
N LEU A 260 -16.62 21.84 1.63
CA LEU A 260 -17.05 20.62 2.33
C LEU A 260 -17.99 20.93 3.50
N VAL A 261 -17.72 22.01 4.26
CA VAL A 261 -18.58 22.47 5.36
C VAL A 261 -19.91 23.00 4.84
N ALA A 262 -19.91 23.77 3.75
CA ALA A 262 -21.13 24.33 3.17
C ALA A 262 -22.07 23.24 2.66
N LEU A 263 -21.53 22.15 2.11
CA LEU A 263 -22.32 21.08 1.50
C LEU A 263 -22.78 20.01 2.49
N ALA A 264 -22.05 19.80 3.59
CA ALA A 264 -22.45 18.87 4.63
C ALA A 264 -22.19 19.46 6.04
N PRO A 265 -22.90 20.53 6.44
CA PRO A 265 -22.61 21.31 7.64
C PRO A 265 -22.87 20.57 8.95
N THR A 266 -23.66 19.49 8.92
CA THR A 266 -23.86 18.62 10.08
C THR A 266 -22.68 17.66 10.29
N GLN A 267 -21.95 17.34 9.23
CA GLN A 267 -20.86 16.37 9.24
C GLN A 267 -19.48 17.03 9.25
N PHE A 268 -19.29 18.17 8.59
CA PHE A 268 -18.01 18.86 8.53
C PHE A 268 -18.02 20.17 9.31
N TYR A 269 -16.90 20.44 9.97
CA TYR A 269 -16.70 21.68 10.70
C TYR A 269 -15.21 22.05 10.78
N LEU A 270 -14.94 23.34 10.97
CA LEU A 270 -13.59 23.89 11.07
C LEU A 270 -13.23 24.14 12.53
N ARG A 271 -11.97 23.87 12.88
CA ARG A 271 -11.37 24.25 14.16
C ARG A 271 -10.14 25.12 13.93
N ALA A 272 -9.91 26.09 14.80
CA ALA A 272 -8.66 26.83 14.82
C ALA A 272 -7.47 25.87 14.98
N ALA A 273 -6.36 26.17 14.30
CA ALA A 273 -5.11 25.44 14.47
C ALA A 273 -4.59 25.58 15.91
N ARG A 274 -3.78 24.59 16.35
CA ARG A 274 -3.19 24.62 17.71
C ARG A 274 -2.11 25.69 17.86
N LYS A 275 -1.47 26.08 16.76
CA LYS A 275 -0.46 27.14 16.76
C LYS A 275 -1.22 28.48 16.78
N PRO A 276 -1.01 29.35 17.79
CA PRO A 276 -1.77 30.59 17.93
C PRO A 276 -1.75 31.49 16.68
N ASP A 277 -0.60 31.56 16.00
CA ASP A 277 -0.40 32.43 14.83
C ASP A 277 -0.74 31.76 13.49
N ALA A 278 -1.26 30.53 13.51
CA ALA A 278 -1.64 29.84 12.28
C ALA A 278 -2.97 30.39 11.76
N THR A 279 -2.93 30.91 10.53
CA THR A 279 -4.11 31.46 9.83
C THR A 279 -5.01 30.39 9.24
N TYR A 280 -4.52 29.15 9.12
CA TYR A 280 -5.28 28.03 8.55
C TYR A 280 -6.23 27.39 9.57
N ARG A 281 -7.32 26.80 9.08
CA ARG A 281 -8.25 26.00 9.88
C ARG A 281 -8.08 24.51 9.63
N VAL A 282 -8.34 23.71 10.66
CA VAL A 282 -8.32 22.24 10.59
C VAL A 282 -9.74 21.76 10.32
N LEU A 283 -9.92 21.01 9.24
CA LEU A 283 -11.19 20.39 8.89
C LEU A 283 -11.38 19.09 9.67
N TRP A 284 -12.58 18.93 10.25
CA TRP A 284 -12.99 17.75 10.98
C TRP A 284 -14.31 17.23 10.43
N PHE A 285 -14.39 15.90 10.33
CA PHE A 285 -15.60 15.15 10.05
C PHE A 285 -16.20 14.62 11.36
N ASN A 286 -17.53 14.60 11.48
CA ASN A 286 -18.31 14.01 12.56
C ASN A 286 -19.28 12.98 11.99
N ALA A 287 -19.04 11.70 12.28
CA ALA A 287 -19.90 10.61 11.82
C ALA A 287 -21.26 10.56 12.55
N MET A 288 -21.37 11.20 13.72
CA MET A 288 -22.61 11.23 14.50
C MET A 288 -22.83 12.62 15.12
N PRO A 289 -23.48 13.55 14.37
CA PRO A 289 -23.69 14.94 14.78
C PRO A 289 -24.39 15.09 16.14
N ASN A 290 -25.28 14.15 16.48
CA ASN A 290 -26.10 14.18 17.69
C ASN A 290 -25.56 13.31 18.84
N ALA A 291 -24.37 12.73 18.72
CA ALA A 291 -23.83 11.85 19.75
C ALA A 291 -23.26 12.64 20.94
N LYS A 292 -23.57 12.18 22.17
CA LYS A 292 -23.02 12.76 23.42
C LYS A 292 -21.48 12.73 23.48
N LEU A 293 -20.83 11.84 22.73
CA LEU A 293 -19.37 11.64 22.73
C LEU A 293 -18.76 12.01 21.37
N ILE A 294 -18.80 13.30 21.03
CA ILE A 294 -18.30 13.85 19.75
C ILE A 294 -16.90 13.32 19.41
N ARG A 295 -15.95 13.29 20.36
CA ARG A 295 -14.56 12.89 20.11
C ARG A 295 -14.39 11.47 19.56
N ALA A 296 -15.23 10.52 19.96
CA ALA A 296 -15.12 9.13 19.52
C ALA A 296 -15.56 8.93 18.07
N HIS A 297 -16.28 9.92 17.51
CA HIS A 297 -16.93 9.83 16.21
C HIS A 297 -16.40 10.86 15.22
N THR A 298 -15.27 11.48 15.54
CA THR A 298 -14.63 12.48 14.69
C THR A 298 -13.37 11.97 14.00
N CYS A 299 -13.10 12.49 12.81
CA CYS A 299 -11.90 12.23 12.03
C CYS A 299 -11.38 13.57 11.47
N LYS A 300 -10.06 13.78 11.55
CA LYS A 300 -9.42 14.93 10.90
C LYS A 300 -9.31 14.64 9.40
N VAL A 301 -9.59 15.65 8.59
CA VAL A 301 -9.51 15.59 7.12
C VAL A 301 -8.49 16.62 6.65
N ASP A 302 -7.38 16.17 6.10
CA ASP A 302 -6.36 17.03 5.51
C ASP A 302 -6.56 17.09 3.99
N ILE A 303 -6.75 18.31 3.48
CA ILE A 303 -6.95 18.58 2.06
C ILE A 303 -5.68 19.24 1.54
N LEU A 304 -4.99 18.59 0.61
CA LEU A 304 -3.81 19.14 -0.06
C LEU A 304 -4.07 19.35 -1.55
N LEU A 305 -3.28 20.25 -2.13
CA LEU A 305 -3.23 20.54 -3.56
C LEU A 305 -1.87 20.09 -4.12
N PRO A 306 -1.75 19.85 -5.43
CA PRO A 306 -0.47 19.60 -6.07
C PRO A 306 0.57 20.69 -5.75
N GLY A 307 1.83 20.28 -5.67
CA GLY A 307 2.96 21.12 -5.26
C GLY A 307 3.13 21.24 -3.74
N VAL A 308 2.06 21.08 -2.96
CA VAL A 308 2.17 21.04 -1.50
C VAL A 308 2.86 19.75 -1.08
N MET A 309 3.92 19.86 -0.28
CA MET A 309 4.80 18.72 0.07
C MET A 309 5.38 17.99 -1.16
N HIS A 310 5.58 18.69 -2.27
CA HIS A 310 6.00 18.11 -3.55
C HIS A 310 5.05 17.03 -4.11
N LEU A 311 3.79 17.02 -3.67
CA LEU A 311 2.81 16.09 -4.23
C LEU A 311 2.56 16.39 -5.72
N PRO A 312 2.51 15.36 -6.58
CA PRO A 312 2.39 15.56 -8.01
C PRO A 312 0.98 15.98 -8.45
N ALA A 313 0.88 16.70 -9.56
CA ALA A 313 -0.37 16.93 -10.26
C ALA A 313 -0.74 15.68 -11.06
N LEU A 314 -1.45 14.76 -10.41
CA LEU A 314 -1.88 13.50 -11.03
C LEU A 314 -2.83 13.76 -12.22
N PRO A 315 -2.56 13.19 -13.39
CA PRO A 315 -3.60 13.11 -14.41
C PRO A 315 -4.67 12.11 -13.96
N PRO A 316 -5.96 12.30 -14.34
CA PRO A 316 -7.05 11.44 -13.88
C PRO A 316 -6.85 9.94 -14.15
N HIS A 317 -6.21 9.58 -15.27
CA HIS A 317 -5.93 8.20 -15.64
C HIS A 317 -4.84 7.54 -14.77
N ALA A 318 -4.01 8.32 -14.08
CA ALA A 318 -3.02 7.79 -13.16
C ALA A 318 -3.65 7.44 -11.80
N ILE A 319 -4.86 7.91 -11.48
CA ILE A 319 -5.49 7.61 -10.18
C ILE A 319 -5.74 6.10 -10.06
N SER A 320 -5.23 5.50 -8.99
CA SER A 320 -5.48 4.09 -8.69
C SER A 320 -6.77 3.92 -7.90
N TRP A 321 -7.56 2.91 -8.23
CA TRP A 321 -8.80 2.60 -7.51
C TRP A 321 -8.60 1.39 -6.61
N ARG A 322 -9.01 1.50 -5.34
CA ARG A 322 -8.92 0.42 -4.35
C ARG A 322 -10.25 0.21 -3.65
N MET A 323 -10.62 -1.06 -3.48
CA MET A 323 -11.81 -1.44 -2.74
C MET A 323 -11.56 -1.28 -1.24
N GLY A 324 -12.57 -0.82 -0.50
CA GLY A 324 -12.54 -0.77 0.96
C GLY A 324 -12.52 -2.16 1.61
N LYS A 325 -12.54 -2.20 2.94
CA LYS A 325 -12.40 -3.47 3.68
C LYS A 325 -13.63 -4.36 3.50
N ALA A 326 -14.81 -3.76 3.50
CA ALA A 326 -16.06 -4.43 3.17
C ALA A 326 -16.50 -4.05 1.76
N ALA A 327 -17.20 -4.95 1.07
CA ALA A 327 -17.79 -4.65 -0.24
C ALA A 327 -18.72 -3.42 -0.19
N SER A 328 -19.41 -3.22 0.94
CA SER A 328 -20.25 -2.05 1.21
C SER A 328 -19.47 -0.73 1.28
N ASP A 329 -18.16 -0.77 1.53
CA ASP A 329 -17.34 0.45 1.59
C ASP A 329 -17.11 1.03 0.18
N GLY A 330 -17.20 0.21 -0.87
CA GLY A 330 -17.04 0.60 -2.27
C GLY A 330 -15.59 0.85 -2.71
N TRP A 331 -15.43 1.49 -3.87
CA TRP A 331 -14.13 1.87 -4.44
C TRP A 331 -13.73 3.29 -4.03
N PHE A 332 -12.45 3.49 -3.78
CA PHE A 332 -11.85 4.76 -3.42
C PHE A 332 -10.71 5.12 -4.37
N PRO A 333 -10.58 6.41 -4.76
CA PRO A 333 -9.44 6.89 -5.51
C PRO A 333 -8.24 7.04 -4.57
N VAL A 334 -7.09 6.53 -4.98
CA VAL A 334 -5.85 6.46 -4.19
C VAL A 334 -4.68 6.86 -5.06
N LEU A 335 -3.66 7.47 -4.45
CA LEU A 335 -2.37 7.68 -5.11
C LEU A 335 -1.86 6.34 -5.70
N PRO A 336 -1.22 6.37 -6.87
CA PRO A 336 -0.42 5.25 -7.38
C PRO A 336 0.53 4.73 -6.32
N PHE A 337 0.70 3.41 -6.29
CA PHE A 337 1.47 2.73 -5.25
C PHE A 337 2.87 3.34 -5.09
N ALA A 338 3.57 3.57 -6.20
CA ALA A 338 4.89 4.16 -6.19
C ALA A 338 4.92 5.61 -5.68
N ALA A 339 3.96 6.43 -6.09
CA ALA A 339 3.84 7.80 -5.60
C ALA A 339 3.55 7.82 -4.10
N LEU A 340 2.70 6.92 -3.61
CA LEU A 340 2.44 6.76 -2.18
C LEU A 340 3.69 6.30 -1.42
N LEU A 341 4.45 5.35 -1.96
CA LEU A 341 5.69 4.87 -1.37
C LEU A 341 6.74 6.00 -1.27
N ALA A 342 6.93 6.76 -2.35
CA ALA A 342 7.81 7.93 -2.36
C ALA A 342 7.35 9.01 -1.38
N GLN A 343 6.04 9.25 -1.27
CA GLN A 343 5.44 10.18 -0.30
C GLN A 343 5.75 9.76 1.14
N LYS A 344 5.60 8.47 1.47
CA LYS A 344 5.93 7.95 2.81
C LYS A 344 7.41 8.05 3.14
N LEU A 345 8.25 7.83 2.13
CA LEU A 345 9.69 7.97 2.26
C LEU A 345 10.10 9.42 2.52
N GLN A 346 9.45 10.38 1.85
CA GLN A 346 9.59 11.80 2.15
C GLN A 346 9.14 12.14 3.56
N SER A 347 7.98 11.65 4.01
CA SER A 347 7.50 11.92 5.37
C SER A 347 8.46 11.42 6.44
N TRP A 348 9.06 10.25 6.24
CA TRP A 348 10.09 9.72 7.12
C TRP A 348 11.32 10.65 7.19
N ASP A 349 11.86 11.04 6.04
CA ASP A 349 13.01 11.95 5.92
C ASP A 349 12.73 13.32 6.58
N ASP A 350 11.60 13.93 6.24
CA ASP A 350 11.15 15.21 6.78
C ASP A 350 11.00 15.13 8.32
N HIS A 351 10.45 14.04 8.84
CA HIS A 351 10.33 13.85 10.30
C HIS A 351 11.67 13.64 10.98
N LEU A 352 12.65 12.96 10.36
CA LEU A 352 14.00 12.85 10.93
C LEU A 352 14.70 14.22 10.99
N CYS A 353 14.51 15.05 9.96
CA CYS A 353 15.11 16.38 9.86
C CYS A 353 14.35 17.47 10.61
N ALA A 354 13.13 17.22 11.10
CA ALA A 354 12.31 18.23 11.75
C ALA A 354 12.97 18.80 13.01
N ALA A 355 12.91 20.12 13.21
CA ALA A 355 13.49 20.74 14.41
C ALA A 355 12.74 20.35 15.70
N GLU A 356 11.40 20.26 15.65
CA GLU A 356 10.57 20.01 16.83
C GLU A 356 10.42 18.50 17.11
N ALA A 357 10.65 18.10 18.37
CA ALA A 357 10.58 16.71 18.81
C ALA A 357 9.23 16.02 18.51
N ARG A 358 8.13 16.76 18.54
CA ARG A 358 6.79 16.22 18.24
C ARG A 358 6.66 15.70 16.81
N TYR A 359 7.40 16.26 15.85
CA TYR A 359 7.42 15.80 14.47
C TYR A 359 8.36 14.61 14.30
N LYS A 360 9.54 14.66 14.95
CA LYS A 360 10.46 13.50 15.01
C LYS A 360 9.78 12.24 15.55
N GLY A 361 8.93 12.40 16.56
CA GLY A 361 8.16 11.30 17.15
C GLY A 361 7.21 10.58 16.17
N LYS A 362 6.99 11.10 14.96
CA LYS A 362 6.18 10.46 13.92
C LYS A 362 6.99 9.55 12.99
N ALA A 363 8.30 9.70 12.90
CA ALA A 363 9.16 8.89 12.02
C ALA A 363 8.99 7.37 12.22
N PRO A 364 8.83 6.84 13.45
CA PRO A 364 8.58 5.39 13.63
C PRO A 364 7.30 4.90 12.94
N ALA A 365 6.24 5.72 12.86
CA ALA A 365 5.01 5.34 12.17
C ALA A 365 5.21 5.29 10.65
N ASP A 366 6.02 6.20 10.08
CA ASP A 366 6.36 6.17 8.66
C ASP A 366 7.22 4.97 8.31
N VAL A 367 8.17 4.57 9.18
CA VAL A 367 8.93 3.33 9.00
C VAL A 367 7.99 2.14 8.94
N LEU A 368 7.05 2.01 9.89
CA LEU A 368 6.08 0.90 9.86
C LEU A 368 5.23 0.88 8.59
N ASP A 369 4.82 2.06 8.09
CA ASP A 369 4.10 2.16 6.83
C ASP A 369 4.99 1.75 5.64
N LEU A 370 6.25 2.20 5.60
CA LEU A 370 7.23 1.85 4.56
C LEU A 370 7.56 0.36 4.56
N GLU A 371 7.83 -0.24 5.72
CA GLU A 371 8.10 -1.67 5.85
C GLU A 371 6.93 -2.52 5.34
N TRP A 372 5.69 -2.11 5.67
CA TRP A 372 4.51 -2.78 5.15
C TRP A 372 4.39 -2.60 3.63
N LEU A 373 4.48 -1.36 3.14
CA LEU A 373 4.39 -1.06 1.71
C LEU A 373 5.44 -1.84 0.93
N LEU A 374 6.70 -1.85 1.34
CA LEU A 374 7.77 -2.62 0.69
C LEU A 374 7.47 -4.12 0.71
N GLY A 375 6.90 -4.64 1.79
CA GLY A 375 6.46 -6.03 1.87
C GLY A 375 5.38 -6.41 0.85
N VAL A 376 4.44 -5.51 0.54
CA VAL A 376 3.39 -5.75 -0.48
C VAL A 376 3.77 -5.24 -1.87
N GLY A 377 4.77 -4.37 -1.97
CA GLY A 377 5.15 -3.64 -3.18
C GLY A 377 5.62 -4.55 -4.30
N LEU A 378 6.16 -5.72 -3.96
CA LEU A 378 6.52 -6.76 -4.92
C LEU A 378 5.34 -7.24 -5.77
N HIS A 379 4.10 -7.11 -5.29
CA HIS A 379 2.89 -7.43 -6.06
C HIS A 379 2.39 -6.25 -6.90
N HIS A 380 2.82 -5.03 -6.57
CA HIS A 380 2.34 -3.79 -7.19
C HIS A 380 3.27 -3.25 -8.26
N VAL A 381 4.56 -3.59 -8.23
CA VAL A 381 5.47 -3.34 -9.34
C VAL A 381 5.23 -4.41 -10.40
N GLY A 382 4.60 -3.99 -11.50
CA GLY A 382 4.29 -4.87 -12.63
C GLY A 382 5.54 -5.42 -13.31
N LYS A 383 5.32 -6.31 -14.28
CA LYS A 383 6.38 -6.94 -15.11
C LYS A 383 7.25 -5.93 -15.88
N ASP A 384 6.75 -4.71 -16.06
CA ASP A 384 7.43 -3.68 -16.85
C ASP A 384 8.58 -3.00 -16.09
N GLY A 385 8.84 -3.37 -14.83
CA GLY A 385 10.05 -3.00 -14.08
C GLY A 385 10.21 -1.51 -13.76
N GLY A 386 9.28 -0.67 -14.22
CA GLY A 386 9.26 0.76 -13.93
C GLY A 386 8.55 1.10 -12.63
N VAL A 387 9.05 2.13 -11.95
CA VAL A 387 8.43 2.71 -10.75
C VAL A 387 7.10 3.42 -11.09
N GLY A 388 6.77 3.67 -12.36
CA GLY A 388 5.50 4.29 -12.75
C GLY A 388 5.38 5.76 -12.29
N LEU A 389 6.51 6.48 -12.31
CA LEU A 389 6.62 7.90 -11.91
C LEU A 389 6.85 8.83 -13.11
N GLU A 390 6.52 8.40 -14.33
CA GLU A 390 6.79 9.15 -15.56
C GLU A 390 6.05 10.50 -15.61
N TRP A 391 4.93 10.59 -14.90
CA TRP A 391 4.08 11.78 -14.79
C TRP A 391 4.45 12.67 -13.59
N VAL A 392 5.53 12.34 -12.86
CA VAL A 392 6.01 13.10 -11.71
C VAL A 392 7.20 13.97 -12.12
N ASN A 393 7.37 15.13 -11.48
CA ASN A 393 8.48 16.03 -11.82
C ASN A 393 9.85 15.40 -11.49
N GLU A 394 10.87 15.78 -12.28
CA GLU A 394 12.23 15.24 -12.17
C GLU A 394 12.85 15.49 -10.78
N GLU A 395 12.55 16.63 -10.16
CA GLU A 395 13.06 16.95 -8.83
C GLU A 395 12.57 15.97 -7.77
N PHE A 396 11.28 15.61 -7.79
CA PHE A 396 10.69 14.65 -6.87
C PHE A 396 11.30 13.26 -7.07
N VAL A 397 11.51 12.84 -8.33
CA VAL A 397 12.20 11.58 -8.64
C VAL A 397 13.62 11.61 -8.07
N ARG A 398 14.40 12.65 -8.37
CA ARG A 398 15.77 12.83 -7.86
C ARG A 398 15.84 12.83 -6.33
N LEU A 399 14.90 13.50 -5.65
CA LEU A 399 14.81 13.51 -4.18
C LEU A 399 14.42 12.13 -3.64
N THR A 400 13.54 11.41 -4.34
CA THR A 400 13.15 10.05 -3.98
C THR A 400 14.36 9.11 -4.01
N HIS A 401 15.18 9.14 -5.07
CA HIS A 401 16.42 8.36 -5.14
C HIS A 401 17.36 8.64 -3.96
N LYS A 402 17.58 9.92 -3.63
CA LYS A 402 18.41 10.29 -2.47
C LYS A 402 17.86 9.74 -1.16
N ARG A 403 16.55 9.80 -0.96
CA ARG A 403 15.89 9.27 0.24
C ARG A 403 15.92 7.74 0.28
N VAL A 404 15.83 7.06 -0.87
CA VAL A 404 15.95 5.59 -0.95
C VAL A 404 17.34 5.18 -0.48
N ALA A 405 18.39 5.84 -0.98
CA ALA A 405 19.75 5.58 -0.53
C ALA A 405 19.90 5.80 0.99
N ALA A 406 19.44 6.94 1.51
CA ALA A 406 19.48 7.23 2.94
C ALA A 406 18.69 6.21 3.78
N PHE A 407 17.51 5.77 3.30
CA PHE A 407 16.71 4.76 3.97
C PHE A 407 17.41 3.40 3.98
N CYS A 408 18.06 3.01 2.88
CA CYS A 408 18.81 1.75 2.80
C CYS A 408 20.06 1.76 3.69
N GLU A 409 20.72 2.90 3.88
CA GLU A 409 21.82 3.03 4.85
C GLU A 409 21.34 2.72 6.29
N VAL A 410 20.12 3.15 6.65
CA VAL A 410 19.53 2.91 7.98
C VAL A 410 18.88 1.52 8.09
N TYR A 411 18.27 1.03 7.02
CA TYR A 411 17.51 -0.21 6.96
C TYR A 411 17.97 -1.13 5.80
N PRO A 412 19.20 -1.65 5.85
CA PRO A 412 19.81 -2.38 4.73
C PRO A 412 19.03 -3.65 4.32
N LYS A 413 18.25 -4.23 5.24
CA LYS A 413 17.38 -5.39 4.96
C LYS A 413 16.34 -5.15 3.86
N TRP A 414 16.04 -3.89 3.54
CA TRP A 414 15.07 -3.50 2.51
C TRP A 414 15.71 -3.10 1.18
N ALA A 415 17.04 -2.97 1.11
CA ALA A 415 17.74 -2.50 -0.10
C ALA A 415 17.41 -3.35 -1.34
N TRP A 416 17.37 -4.68 -1.19
CA TRP A 416 17.04 -5.59 -2.30
C TRP A 416 15.61 -5.37 -2.85
N VAL A 417 14.65 -4.96 -2.01
CA VAL A 417 13.28 -4.66 -2.47
C VAL A 417 13.29 -3.40 -3.32
N TRP A 418 13.97 -2.34 -2.86
CA TRP A 418 14.11 -1.11 -3.62
C TRP A 418 14.84 -1.34 -4.96
N GLN A 419 15.91 -2.13 -4.94
CA GLN A 419 16.61 -2.54 -6.16
C GLN A 419 15.70 -3.31 -7.12
N TYR A 420 14.90 -4.25 -6.60
CA TYR A 420 13.91 -4.98 -7.38
C TYR A 420 12.85 -4.06 -7.99
N MET A 421 12.48 -2.98 -7.29
CA MET A 421 11.57 -1.97 -7.80
C MET A 421 12.22 -1.01 -8.82
N GLY A 422 13.51 -1.16 -9.13
CA GLY A 422 14.23 -0.36 -10.12
C GLY A 422 14.97 0.85 -9.54
N PHE A 423 15.14 0.95 -8.21
CA PHE A 423 15.91 2.02 -7.60
C PHE A 423 17.39 1.66 -7.42
N GLU A 424 18.26 2.64 -7.59
CA GLU A 424 19.66 2.54 -7.19
C GLU A 424 19.77 2.56 -5.66
N VAL A 425 20.56 1.64 -5.11
CA VAL A 425 20.82 1.52 -3.66
C VAL A 425 22.34 1.46 -3.41
N PRO A 426 22.84 1.97 -2.28
CA PRO A 426 24.25 1.81 -1.89
C PRO A 426 24.63 0.33 -1.79
N GLU A 427 25.87 0.00 -2.20
CA GLU A 427 26.45 -1.35 -2.08
C GLU A 427 26.66 -1.81 -0.62
#